data_AF-A0A842NAF2-F1
#
_entry.id   AF-A0A842NAF2-F1
#
_cell.length_a   1.000
_cell.length_b   1.000
_cell.length_c   1.000
_cell.angle_alpha   90.00
_cell.angle_beta   90.00
_cell.angle_gamma   90.00
#
_symmetry.space_group_name_H-M   'P 1'
#
loop_
_entity.id
_entity.type
_entity.pdbx_description
1 polymer ?
#
loop_
_entity_poly.entity_id
_entity_poly.type
_entity_poly.pdbx_seq_one_letter_code
_entity_poly.pdbx_strand_id
1 'polypeptide(L)' 'MDDLIFTNASILTEKGIIEGSLEIKDGKIIAVGQVSGQDAKRTVDIGGKLIAPGLVDLHV' A
#
# COMPACT_ATOMS: atom_id res chain seq x y z
N MET A 1 -1.39 15.78 -2.63
CA MET A 1 -1.92 14.45 -2.27
C MET A 1 -1.30 14.11 -0.93
N ASP A 2 -2.06 13.64 0.05
CA ASP A 2 -1.52 13.49 1.41
C ASP A 2 -0.59 12.29 1.54
N ASP A 3 0.44 12.44 2.38
CA ASP A 3 1.37 11.37 2.74
C ASP A 3 0.65 10.38 3.65
N LEU A 4 0.62 9.11 3.26
CA LEU A 4 -0.25 8.08 3.84
C LEU A 4 0.49 6.75 3.97
N ILE A 5 0.30 6.07 5.10
CA ILE A 5 0.70 4.67 5.26
C ILE A 5 -0.52 3.79 5.53
N PHE A 6 -0.60 2.68 4.80
CA PHE A 6 -1.50 1.56 5.08
C PHE A 6 -0.74 0.51 5.88
N THR A 7 -1.24 0.10 7.03
CA THR A 7 -0.60 -0.89 7.90
C THR A 7 -1.42 -2.18 8.00
N ASN A 8 -0.78 -3.28 8.39
CA ASN A 8 -1.41 -4.59 8.57
C ASN A 8 -2.18 -5.06 7.32
N ALA A 9 -1.55 -4.99 6.16
CA ALA A 9 -2.13 -5.37 4.88
C ALA A 9 -1.53 -6.66 4.33
N SER A 10 -2.38 -7.45 3.68
CA SER A 10 -1.94 -8.45 2.70
C SER A 10 -1.79 -7.75 1.35
N ILE A 11 -0.58 -7.70 0.79
CA ILE A 11 -0.28 -6.91 -0.41
C ILE A 11 -0.03 -7.87 -1.58
N LEU A 12 -0.84 -7.76 -2.63
CA LEU A 12 -0.70 -8.56 -3.84
C LEU A 12 0.35 -7.96 -4.77
N THR A 13 1.38 -8.76 -5.09
CA THR A 13 2.42 -8.45 -6.08
C THR A 13 2.43 -9.50 -7.18
N GLU A 14 3.21 -9.28 -8.23
CA GLU A 14 3.42 -10.26 -9.29
C GLU A 14 4.06 -11.57 -8.81
N LYS A 15 4.74 -11.54 -7.65
CA LYS A 15 5.40 -12.70 -7.03
C LYS A 15 4.53 -13.41 -5.99
N GLY A 16 3.34 -12.90 -5.69
CA GLY A 16 2.44 -13.43 -4.67
C GLY A 16 2.06 -12.39 -3.62
N ILE A 17 1.54 -12.88 -2.50
CA ILE A 17 1.07 -12.04 -1.38
C ILE A 17 2.19 -11.88 -0.35
N ILE A 18 2.40 -10.64 0.09
CA ILE A 18 3.29 -10.31 1.21
C ILE A 18 2.52 -9.59 2.30
N GLU A 19 2.83 -9.87 3.56
CA GLU A 19 2.24 -9.19 4.72
C GLU A 19 3.08 -7.97 5.11
N GLY A 20 2.44 -6.82 5.34
CA GLY A 20 3.13 -5.64 5.80
C GLY A 20 2.35 -4.36 5.61
N SER A 21 3.07 -3.31 5.24
CA SER A 21 2.58 -1.95 5.11
C SER A 21 2.94 -1.36 3.74
N LEU A 22 2.19 -0.36 3.30
CA LEU A 22 2.38 0.34 2.03
C LEU A 22 2.42 1.84 2.28
N GLU A 23 3.53 2.48 1.93
CA GLU A 23 3.75 3.92 2.15
C GLU A 23 3.62 4.70 0.85
N ILE A 24 2.83 5.78 0.91
CA ILE A 24 2.50 6.66 -0.21
C ILE A 24 2.96 8.07 0.12
N LYS A 25 3.70 8.66 -0.80
CA LYS A 25 4.14 10.06 -0.74
C LYS A 25 3.95 10.72 -2.09
N ASP A 26 3.38 11.91 -2.11
CA ASP A 26 3.11 12.67 -3.33
C ASP A 26 2.38 11.87 -4.43
N GLY A 27 1.45 11.00 -4.03
CA GLY A 27 0.67 10.17 -4.95
C GLY A 27 1.41 8.96 -5.54
N LYS A 28 2.61 8.64 -5.04
CA LYS A 28 3.40 7.49 -5.46
C LYS A 28 3.65 6.54 -4.30
N ILE A 29 3.70 5.24 -4.59
CA ILE A 29 4.16 4.23 -3.64
C ILE A 29 5.68 4.39 -3.50
N ILE A 30 6.16 4.66 -2.29
CA ILE A 30 7.59 4.85 -2.00
C ILE A 30 8.21 3.67 -1.26
N ALA A 31 7.41 2.86 -0.58
CA ALA A 31 7.89 1.67 0.11
C ALA A 31 6.78 0.63 0.31
N VAL A 32 7.17 -0.65 0.37
CA VAL A 32 6.28 -1.81 0.53
C VAL A 32 6.94 -2.84 1.45
N GLY A 33 6.18 -3.42 2.37
CA GLY A 33 6.65 -4.47 3.30
C GLY A 33 6.73 -3.98 4.74
N GLN A 34 7.77 -4.38 5.48
CA GLN A 34 7.94 -3.94 6.87
C GLN A 34 8.47 -2.51 6.91
N VAL A 35 7.56 -1.54 6.93
CA VAL A 35 7.87 -0.10 6.96
C VAL A 35 7.19 0.57 8.16
N SER A 36 7.90 1.51 8.79
CA SER A 36 7.46 2.16 10.04
C SER A 36 6.66 3.45 9.82
N GLY A 37 6.70 4.04 8.62
CA GLY A 37 5.89 5.21 8.25
C GLY A 37 6.04 6.42 9.18
N GLN A 38 7.22 6.62 9.77
CA GLN A 38 7.46 7.63 10.83
C GLN A 38 7.10 9.07 10.41
N ASP A 39 7.07 9.36 9.10
CA ASP A 39 6.77 10.69 8.56
C ASP A 39 5.39 10.77 7.86
N ALA A 40 4.58 9.70 7.89
CA ALA A 40 3.27 9.72 7.25
C ALA A 40 2.28 10.62 8.01
N LYS A 41 1.61 11.53 7.30
CA LYS A 41 0.60 12.43 7.89
C LYS A 41 -0.66 11.69 8.31
N ARG A 42 -0.92 10.55 7.68
CA ARG A 42 -2.08 9.70 7.96
C ARG A 42 -1.68 8.25 7.99
N THR A 43 -2.23 7.52 8.94
CA THR A 43 -2.11 6.07 9.06
C THR A 43 -3.49 5.45 8.96
N VAL A 44 -3.62 4.36 8.19
CA VAL A 44 -4.85 3.59 8.07
C VAL A 44 -4.52 2.12 8.29
N ASP A 45 -5.11 1.54 9.34
CA ASP A 45 -5.04 0.11 9.60
C ASP A 45 -5.98 -0.65 8.67
N ILE A 46 -5.42 -1.57 7.89
CA ILE A 46 -6.12 -2.38 6.90
C ILE A 46 -6.73 -3.64 7.52
N GLY A 47 -6.31 -4.04 8.73
CA GLY A 47 -6.89 -5.15 9.47
C GLY A 47 -6.77 -6.50 8.75
N GLY A 48 -5.64 -6.74 8.07
CA GLY A 48 -5.34 -7.96 7.31
C GLY A 48 -6.07 -8.08 5.98
N LYS A 49 -6.72 -7.01 5.50
CA LYS A 49 -7.38 -7.03 4.18
C LYS A 49 -6.35 -6.94 3.04
N LEU A 50 -6.80 -7.34 1.85
CA LEU A 50 -6.02 -7.33 0.63
C LEU A 50 -5.91 -5.92 0.04
N ILE A 51 -4.68 -5.48 -0.25
CA ILE A 51 -4.39 -4.39 -1.18
C ILE A 51 -3.96 -5.01 -2.51
N ALA A 52 -4.65 -4.65 -3.58
CA ALA A 52 -4.33 -5.09 -4.94
C ALA A 52 -4.03 -3.87 -5.83
N PRO A 53 -3.19 -4.03 -6.87
CA PRO A 53 -3.06 -3.01 -7.91
C PRO A 53 -4.42 -2.67 -8.53
N GLY A 54 -4.61 -1.40 -8.88
CA GLY A 54 -5.77 -0.98 -9.66
C GLY A 54 -5.81 -1.73 -11.00
N LEU A 55 -7.00 -2.14 -11.43
CA LEU A 55 -7.17 -2.82 -12.71
C LEU A 55 -6.98 -1.82 -13.86
N VAL A 56 -6.31 -2.27 -14.92
CA VAL A 56 -6.16 -1.52 -16.17
C VAL A 56 -7.01 -2.23 -17.22
N ASP A 57 -8.03 -1.54 -17.73
CA ASP A 57 -8.83 -2.02 -18.85
C ASP A 57 -8.23 -1.52 -20.16
N LEU A 58 -7.92 -2.46 -21.06
CA LEU A 58 -7.30 -2.17 -22.36
C LEU A 58 -8.32 -2.19 -23.50
N HIS A 59 -9.57 -2.60 -23.26
CA HIS A 59 -10.61 -2.77 -24.27
C HIS A 59 -11.68 -1.67 -24.22
N VAL A 60 -11.25 -0.45 -23.91
CA VAL A 60 -12.13 0.73 -23.79
C VAL A 60 -12.64 1.19 -25.14
#